data_AF-A0A383BQ88-F1
#
_entry.id   AF-A0A383BQ88-F1
#
_cell.length_a   1.000
_cell.length_b   1.000
_cell.length_c   1.000
_cell.angle_alpha   90.00
_cell.angle_beta   90.00
_cell.angle_gamma   90.00
#
_symmetry.space_group_name_H-M   'P 1'
#
loop_
_entity.id
_entity.type
_entity.pdbx_description
1 polymer ?
#
loop_
_entity_poly.entity_id
_entity_poly.type
_entity_poly.pdbx_seq_one_letter_code
_entity_poly.pdbx_strand_id
1 'polypeptide(L)'
;MTTTVEMPASIDDVQKILREQHYISDRSLAVPIFLSLKLQRPLFLEGEAGVGKTEIARALAAALETELIHLQCYEGLDISHAVYEWNHARQILE
;
A
#
# COMPACT_ATOMS: atom_id res chain seq x y z
N MET A 1 7.31 17.99 -12.78
CA MET A 1 6.66 17.23 -13.86
C MET A 1 5.65 16.33 -13.18
N THR A 2 4.36 16.68 -13.23
CA THR A 2 3.29 15.86 -12.64
C THR A 2 2.98 14.72 -13.60
N THR A 3 3.62 13.58 -13.42
CA THR A 3 3.26 12.36 -14.15
C THR A 3 1.88 11.95 -13.66
N THR A 4 0.87 12.05 -14.53
CA THR A 4 -0.45 11.46 -14.27
C THR A 4 -0.29 9.96 -14.35
N VAL A 5 -0.27 9.30 -13.20
CA VAL A 5 -0.27 7.84 -13.11
C VAL A 5 -1.61 7.34 -13.65
N GLU A 6 -1.58 6.66 -14.80
CA GLU A 6 -2.78 6.02 -15.35
C GLU A 6 -3.15 4.82 -14.48
N MET A 7 -4.33 4.89 -13.87
CA MET A 7 -4.87 3.77 -13.10
C MET A 7 -5.17 2.59 -14.04
N PRO A 8 -4.86 1.34 -13.64
CA PRO A 8 -5.10 0.17 -14.48
C PRO A 8 -6.58 0.07 -14.86
N ALA A 9 -6.86 -0.15 -16.14
CA ALA A 9 -8.22 -0.20 -16.69
C ALA A 9 -8.83 -1.61 -16.63
N SER A 10 -8.00 -2.63 -16.46
CA SER A 10 -8.39 -4.03 -16.42
C SER A 10 -7.55 -4.86 -15.43
N ILE A 11 -8.00 -6.10 -15.19
CA ILE A 11 -7.25 -7.08 -14.39
C ILE A 11 -5.91 -7.44 -15.06
N ASP A 12 -5.90 -7.53 -16.39
CA ASP A 12 -4.69 -7.85 -17.16
C ASP A 12 -3.66 -6.73 -17.05
N ASP A 13 -4.10 -5.46 -17.00
CA ASP A 13 -3.22 -4.31 -16.74
C ASP A 13 -2.57 -4.42 -15.36
N VAL A 14 -3.32 -4.81 -14.32
CA VAL A 14 -2.77 -5.03 -12.97
C VAL A 14 -1.68 -6.10 -13.00
N GLN A 15 -1.91 -7.23 -13.68
CA GLN A 15 -0.88 -8.26 -13.81
C GLN A 15 0.35 -7.77 -14.58
N LYS A 16 0.15 -6.94 -15.60
CA LYS A 16 1.23 -6.36 -16.41
C LYS A 16 2.10 -5.42 -15.57
N ILE A 17 1.50 -4.43 -14.89
CA ILE A 17 2.25 -3.46 -14.09
C ILE A 17 2.99 -4.13 -12.92
N LEU A 18 2.40 -5.16 -12.30
CA LEU A 18 3.08 -5.92 -11.25
C LEU A 18 4.28 -6.71 -11.80
N ARG A 19 4.13 -7.31 -12.99
CA ARG A 19 5.22 -8.05 -13.65
C ARG A 19 6.38 -7.13 -14.03
N GLU A 20 6.10 -5.89 -14.43
CA GLU A 20 7.12 -4.86 -14.70
C GLU A 20 7.92 -4.52 -13.43
N GLN A 21 7.30 -4.65 -12.25
CA GLN A 21 7.95 -4.52 -10.94
C GLN A 21 8.48 -5.87 -10.38
N HIS A 22 8.71 -6.85 -11.26
CA HIS A 22 9.20 -8.19 -10.92
C HIS A 22 8.31 -8.98 -9.94
N TYR A 23 7.03 -8.62 -9.82
CA TYR A 23 6.04 -9.33 -9.01
C TYR A 23 5.08 -10.14 -9.90
N ILE A 24 5.13 -11.47 -9.78
CA ILE A 24 4.25 -12.36 -10.54
C ILE A 24 2.99 -12.62 -9.71
N SER A 25 1.87 -12.01 -10.12
CA SER A 25 0.55 -12.25 -9.55
C SER A 25 -0.28 -13.19 -10.42
N ASP A 26 -1.06 -14.04 -9.77
CA ASP A 26 -2.13 -14.78 -10.43
C ASP A 26 -3.39 -13.91 -10.57
N ARG A 27 -4.39 -14.43 -11.28
CA ARG A 27 -5.64 -13.70 -11.48
C ARG A 27 -6.41 -13.52 -10.16
N SER A 28 -6.29 -14.46 -9.22
CA SER A 28 -7.00 -14.41 -7.94
C SER A 28 -6.54 -13.24 -7.06
N LEU A 29 -5.26 -12.85 -7.17
CA LEU A 29 -4.71 -11.68 -6.51
C LEU A 29 -4.91 -10.38 -7.32
N ALA A 30 -4.85 -10.44 -8.65
CA ALA A 30 -5.02 -9.27 -9.50
C ALA A 30 -6.45 -8.69 -9.45
N VAL A 31 -7.47 -9.54 -9.31
CA VAL A 31 -8.88 -9.11 -9.18
C VAL A 31 -9.13 -8.20 -7.97
N PRO A 32 -8.82 -8.61 -6.72
CA PRO A 32 -9.06 -7.76 -5.55
C PRO A 32 -8.22 -6.49 -5.56
N ILE A 33 -7.02 -6.50 -6.15
CA ILE A 33 -6.21 -5.29 -6.35
C ILE A 33 -6.88 -4.34 -7.35
N PHE A 34 -7.35 -4.85 -8.49
CA PHE A 34 -8.09 -4.04 -9.45
C PHE A 34 -9.33 -3.41 -8.81
N LEU A 35 -10.09 -4.19 -8.04
CA LEU A 35 -11.27 -3.71 -7.34
C LEU A 35 -10.94 -2.70 -6.24
N SER A 36 -9.87 -2.89 -5.46
CA SER A 36 -9.47 -1.94 -4.42
C SER A 36 -9.09 -0.58 -5.02
N LEU A 37 -8.32 -0.60 -6.11
CA LEU A 37 -7.94 0.59 -6.86
C LEU A 37 -9.15 1.29 -7.49
N LYS A 38 -10.05 0.52 -8.12
CA LYS A 38 -11.22 1.04 -8.83
C LYS A 38 -12.30 1.58 -7.87
N LEU A 39 -12.53 0.90 -6.75
CA LEU A 39 -13.54 1.26 -5.76
C LEU A 39 -13.00 2.20 -4.67
N GLN A 40 -11.70 2.49 -4.68
CA GLN A 40 -11.03 3.27 -3.64
C GLN A 40 -11.29 2.69 -2.23
N ARG A 41 -11.21 1.35 -2.11
CA ARG A 41 -11.46 0.63 -0.86
C ARG A 41 -10.16 0.02 -0.34
N PRO A 42 -9.90 0.05 0.99
CA PRO A 42 -8.75 -0.61 1.57
C PRO A 42 -8.73 -2.12 1.24
N LEU A 43 -7.52 -2.63 0.99
CA LEU A 43 -7.28 -4.05 0.73
C LEU A 43 -6.60 -4.69 1.93
N PHE A 44 -7.20 -5.76 2.47
CA PHE A 44 -6.60 -6.59 3.50
C PHE A 44 -6.10 -7.89 2.89
N LEU A 45 -4.86 -8.29 3.20
CA LEU A 45 -4.20 -9.44 2.59
C LEU A 45 -3.85 -10.52 3.62
N GLU A 46 -4.56 -11.64 3.58
CA GLU A 46 -4.33 -12.82 4.43
C GLU A 46 -3.52 -13.92 3.74
N GLY A 47 -2.80 -14.74 4.52
CA GLY A 47 -2.06 -15.92 4.03
C GLY A 47 -0.73 -16.15 4.77
N GLU A 48 0.02 -17.16 4.33
CA GLU A 48 1.19 -17.65 5.05
C GLU A 48 2.37 -16.65 5.05
N ALA A 49 3.28 -16.82 6.00
CA ALA A 49 4.53 -16.07 6.03
C ALA A 49 5.35 -16.39 4.76
N GLY A 50 5.89 -15.36 4.11
CA GLY A 50 6.77 -15.53 2.94
C GLY A 50 6.06 -15.57 1.58
N VAL A 51 4.73 -15.46 1.50
CA VAL A 51 4.00 -15.46 0.20
C VAL A 51 4.04 -14.10 -0.54
N GLY A 52 4.91 -13.17 -0.16
CA GLY A 52 5.08 -11.89 -0.83
C GLY A 52 4.09 -10.78 -0.45
N LYS A 53 3.50 -10.83 0.76
CA LYS A 53 2.55 -9.80 1.27
C LYS A 53 3.14 -8.41 1.44
N THR A 54 4.40 -8.33 1.83
CA THR A 54 5.11 -7.05 1.93
C THR A 54 5.52 -6.58 0.54
N GLU A 55 5.95 -7.52 -0.31
CA GLU A 55 6.51 -7.19 -1.62
C GLU A 55 5.44 -6.69 -2.59
N ILE A 56 4.21 -7.17 -2.49
CA ILE A 56 3.11 -6.63 -3.29
C ILE A 56 2.83 -5.15 -3.01
N ALA A 57 2.96 -4.70 -1.76
CA ALA A 57 2.79 -3.28 -1.43
C ALA A 57 3.90 -2.44 -2.07
N ARG A 58 5.15 -2.94 -2.06
CA ARG A 58 6.28 -2.31 -2.75
C ARG A 58 6.10 -2.27 -4.26
N ALA A 59 5.70 -3.39 -4.86
CA ALA A 59 5.47 -3.49 -6.29
C ALA A 59 4.33 -2.56 -6.73
N LEU A 60 3.23 -2.47 -5.97
CA LEU A 60 2.13 -1.55 -6.28
C LEU A 60 2.55 -0.09 -6.15
N ALA A 61 3.28 0.27 -5.10
CA ALA A 61 3.75 1.65 -4.94
C ALA A 61 4.69 2.08 -6.06
N ALA A 62 5.60 1.20 -6.49
CA ALA A 62 6.49 1.46 -7.61
C ALA A 62 5.74 1.53 -8.94
N ALA A 63 4.80 0.62 -9.20
CA ALA A 63 3.97 0.60 -10.41
C ALA A 63 3.07 1.83 -10.55
N LEU A 64 2.58 2.35 -9.42
CA LEU A 64 1.69 3.51 -9.37
C LEU A 64 2.44 4.82 -9.08
N GLU A 65 3.78 4.82 -9.14
CA GLU A 65 4.64 5.98 -8.83
C GLU A 65 4.21 6.75 -7.57
N THR A 66 3.79 6.03 -6.53
CA THR A 66 3.28 6.62 -5.28
C THR A 66 4.21 6.34 -4.11
N GLU A 67 4.12 7.16 -3.08
CA GLU A 67 4.84 6.92 -1.83
C GLU A 67 4.31 5.66 -1.12
N LEU A 68 5.24 4.81 -0.66
CA LEU A 68 4.93 3.68 0.21
C LEU A 68 5.22 4.05 1.66
N ILE A 69 4.16 4.26 2.43
CA ILE A 69 4.25 4.45 3.88
C ILE A 69 4.18 3.07 4.55
N HIS A 70 5.26 2.66 5.20
CA HIS A 70 5.34 1.37 5.90
C HIS A 70 5.29 1.57 7.41
N LEU A 71 4.16 1.20 8.03
CA LEU A 71 3.99 1.15 9.48
C LEU A 71 4.15 -0.29 9.96
N GLN A 72 5.21 -0.56 10.73
CA GLN A 72 5.42 -1.87 11.34
C GLN A 72 4.64 -1.97 12.65
N CYS A 73 3.64 -2.86 12.68
CA CYS A 73 2.90 -3.17 13.90
C CYS A 73 3.67 -4.16 14.77
N TYR A 74 3.84 -3.84 16.04
CA TYR A 74 4.43 -4.69 17.06
C TYR A 74 3.68 -4.53 18.38
N GLU A 75 3.89 -5.45 19.32
CA GLU A 75 3.25 -5.40 20.64
C GLU A 75 3.69 -4.15 21.41
N GLY A 76 2.74 -3.32 21.82
CA GLY A 76 3.02 -2.03 22.47
C GLY A 76 3.07 -0.82 21.53
N LEU A 77 2.75 -0.98 20.24
CA LEU A 77 2.46 0.17 19.37
C LEU A 77 1.13 0.81 19.78
N ASP A 78 1.16 2.07 20.24
CA ASP A 78 -0.01 2.87 20.58
C ASP A 78 -0.26 4.00 19.56
N ILE A 79 -1.40 4.67 19.70
CA ILE A 79 -1.82 5.76 18.80
C ILE A 79 -0.86 6.95 18.86
N SER A 80 -0.36 7.29 20.05
CA SER A 80 0.60 8.39 20.26
C SER A 80 1.91 8.18 19.49
N HIS A 81 2.40 6.94 19.45
CA HIS A 81 3.58 6.56 18.67
C HIS A 81 3.28 6.43 17.17
N ALA A 82 2.08 5.97 16.78
CA ALA A 82 1.73 5.72 15.37
C ALA A 82 1.32 6.99 14.60
N VAL A 83 0.67 7.96 15.24
CA VAL A 83 0.07 9.13 14.57
C VAL A 83 0.85 10.42 14.86
N TYR A 84 1.89 10.37 15.70
CA TYR A 84 2.60 11.54 16.23
C TYR A 84 1.64 12.55 16.86
N GLU A 85 1.55 12.58 18.20
CA GLU A 85 0.85 13.68 18.88
C GLU A 85 1.62 15.00 18.68
N TRP A 86 1.24 15.74 17.65
CA TRP A 86 1.53 17.16 17.58
C TRP A 86 0.71 17.87 18.66
N ASN A 87 1.33 18.18 19.81
CA ASN A 87 1.31 19.51 20.46
C ASN A 87 1.50 19.50 22.01
N HIS A 88 2.43 18.73 22.59
CA HIS A 88 2.71 18.87 24.04
C HIS A 88 3.58 20.11 24.36
N ALA A 89 4.38 20.61 23.40
CA ALA A 89 5.31 21.73 23.61
C ALA A 89 4.67 23.13 23.59
N ARG A 90 3.40 23.29 23.17
CA ARG A 90 2.68 24.58 23.28
C ARG A 90 1.73 24.66 24.49
N GLN A 91 1.69 23.63 25.34
CA GLN A 91 0.86 23.61 26.55
C GLN A 91 1.59 24.10 27.82
N ILE A 92 2.88 24.50 27.72
CA ILE A 92 3.71 24.98 28.84
C ILE A 92 4.13 26.46 28.61
N LEU A 93 3.24 27.27 28.06
CA LEU A 93 3.39 28.73 28.07
C LEU A 93 2.09 29.34 28.63
N GLU A 94 1.97 29.27 29.95
CA GLU A 94 1.44 30.37 30.76
C GLU A 94 2.61 31.16 31.33
#